data_AF-A0A6N2E372-F1
#
_entry.id   AF-A0A6N2E372-F1
#
_cell.length_a   1.000
_cell.length_b   1.000
_cell.length_c   1.000
_cell.angle_alpha   90.00
_cell.angle_beta   90.00
_cell.angle_gamma   90.00
#
_symmetry.space_group_name_H-M   'P 1'
#
loop_
_entity.id
_entity.type
_entity.pdbx_description
1 polymer ?
#
loop_
_entity_poly.entity_id
_entity_poly.type
_entity_poly.pdbx_seq_one_letter_code
_entity_poly.pdbx_strand_id
1 'polypeptide(L)'
;MKTDLRSPLEVFTATADLLRVNKGALLLRSHDEDSFVVWAQRGLDETSRHRLELPRQKLSELLQVLGLESSADAERKVTAIAPYLSNLESSMLSSALLLAFPESDPQALFLVLESPYLTGGETHVVLLLAAVGDPILDALDNQAVRHLRTNSRYRQLNRSSFVQQILEHIQEKGAGGHVISLDMQSVIDHLLKQHPELDRFRGIQDLQTLVSRIIGAEFLVLQAPARGLWIFVSSETTEDIELLIAHISEVIRTEFGLEPGLEVLNHTSVELESTTLQAQTQLDSILADVQD
;
A
#
# COMPACT_ATOMS: atom_id res chain seq x y z
N MET A 1 10.29 -22.78 -14.45
CA MET A 1 10.74 -21.41 -14.16
C MET A 1 10.30 -21.09 -12.74
N LYS A 2 11.22 -20.85 -11.81
CA LYS A 2 10.87 -20.18 -10.54
C LYS A 2 10.80 -18.70 -10.89
N THR A 3 9.60 -18.18 -11.05
CA THR A 3 9.39 -16.74 -11.00
C THR A 3 9.55 -16.40 -9.52
N ASP A 4 10.61 -15.69 -9.15
CA ASP A 4 10.72 -15.10 -7.80
C ASP A 4 9.58 -14.08 -7.70
N LEU A 5 8.42 -14.50 -7.21
CA LEU A 5 7.33 -13.60 -6.89
C LEU A 5 7.72 -12.88 -5.60
N ARG A 6 8.16 -11.62 -5.71
CA ARG A 6 8.76 -10.85 -4.62
C ARG A 6 7.77 -9.92 -3.95
N SER A 7 6.65 -9.64 -4.61
CA SER A 7 5.60 -8.76 -4.10
C SER A 7 4.20 -9.39 -4.19
N PRO A 8 3.25 -9.00 -3.32
CA PRO A 8 1.86 -9.41 -3.45
C PRO A 8 1.23 -9.04 -4.81
N LEU A 9 1.80 -8.08 -5.54
CA LEU A 9 1.29 -7.61 -6.84
C LEU A 9 1.60 -8.58 -7.94
N GLU A 10 2.86 -9.00 -8.02
CA GLU A 10 3.28 -10.02 -8.97
C GLU A 10 2.50 -11.32 -8.73
N VAL A 11 2.27 -11.64 -7.45
CA VAL A 11 1.46 -12.78 -7.06
C VAL A 11 0.01 -12.62 -7.52
N PHE A 12 -0.61 -11.45 -7.30
CA PHE A 12 -1.97 -11.18 -7.77
C PHE A 12 -2.07 -11.26 -9.29
N THR A 13 -1.20 -10.55 -10.02
CA THR A 13 -1.19 -10.54 -11.49
C THR A 13 -1.00 -11.95 -12.05
N ALA A 14 -0.01 -12.70 -11.56
CA ALA A 14 0.24 -14.07 -12.01
C ALA A 14 -0.95 -15.00 -11.71
N THR A 15 -1.54 -14.89 -10.52
CA THR A 15 -2.70 -15.70 -10.12
C THR A 15 -3.95 -15.32 -10.91
N ALA A 16 -4.19 -14.02 -11.12
CA ALA A 16 -5.29 -13.50 -11.91
C ALA A 16 -5.19 -13.94 -13.37
N ASP A 17 -3.98 -13.97 -13.95
CA ASP A 17 -3.75 -14.47 -15.30
C ASP A 17 -3.97 -15.98 -15.39
N LEU A 18 -3.44 -16.74 -14.43
CA LEU A 18 -3.59 -18.19 -14.35
C LEU A 18 -5.07 -18.60 -14.24
N LEU A 19 -5.82 -17.91 -13.37
CA LEU A 19 -7.26 -18.13 -13.16
C LEU A 19 -8.14 -17.40 -14.18
N ARG A 20 -7.55 -16.68 -15.14
CA ARG A 20 -8.28 -15.86 -16.13
C ARG A 20 -9.36 -15.00 -15.46
N VAL A 21 -8.98 -14.34 -14.38
CA VAL A 21 -9.85 -13.43 -13.64
C VAL A 21 -10.13 -12.23 -14.52
N ASN A 22 -11.39 -12.07 -14.92
CA ASN A 22 -11.87 -10.87 -15.59
C ASN A 22 -12.16 -9.77 -14.56
N LYS A 23 -12.72 -10.17 -13.41
CA LYS A 23 -13.05 -9.28 -12.29
C LYS A 23 -12.66 -9.88 -10.95
N GLY A 24 -11.89 -9.13 -10.17
CA GLY A 24 -11.44 -9.57 -8.86
C GLY A 24 -10.48 -8.59 -8.19
N ALA A 25 -10.08 -8.92 -6.97
CA ALA A 25 -9.18 -8.10 -6.18
C ALA A 25 -8.33 -8.94 -5.22
N LEU A 26 -7.10 -8.50 -4.97
CA LEU A 26 -6.33 -8.85 -3.79
C LEU A 26 -6.61 -7.79 -2.72
N LEU A 27 -7.10 -8.23 -1.58
CA LEU A 27 -7.27 -7.39 -0.41
C LEU A 27 -6.21 -7.75 0.63
N LEU A 28 -5.56 -6.76 1.21
CA LEU A 28 -4.64 -6.96 2.32
C LEU A 28 -5.27 -6.43 3.60
N ARG A 29 -4.89 -7.03 4.73
CA ARG A 29 -5.31 -6.56 6.04
C ARG A 29 -4.73 -5.16 6.29
N SER A 30 -5.59 -4.20 6.61
CA SER A 30 -5.17 -2.87 7.04
C SER A 30 -4.56 -2.94 8.44
N HIS A 31 -3.49 -2.18 8.69
CA HIS A 31 -2.87 -2.11 10.02
C HIS A 31 -3.61 -1.14 10.95
N ASP A 32 -4.17 -0.07 10.37
CA ASP A 32 -4.85 0.99 11.10
C ASP A 32 -6.37 0.74 11.22
N GLU A 33 -6.93 -0.04 10.30
CA GLU A 33 -8.35 -0.35 10.22
C GLU A 33 -8.60 -1.83 10.50
N ASP A 34 -9.66 -2.18 11.22
CA ASP A 34 -10.04 -3.59 11.49
C ASP A 34 -10.77 -4.18 10.26
N SER A 35 -10.14 -4.07 9.09
CA SER A 35 -10.69 -4.42 7.78
C SER A 35 -9.62 -4.87 6.78
N PHE A 36 -10.09 -5.43 5.65
CA PHE A 36 -9.29 -5.77 4.49
C PHE A 36 -9.62 -4.81 3.35
N VAL A 37 -8.58 -4.24 2.76
CA VAL A 37 -8.70 -3.14 1.78
C VAL A 37 -8.09 -3.58 0.46
N VAL A 38 -8.65 -3.10 -0.65
CA VAL A 38 -8.12 -3.38 -1.99
C VAL A 38 -6.68 -2.90 -2.09
N TRP A 39 -5.82 -3.81 -2.52
CA TRP A 39 -4.42 -3.52 -2.77
C TRP A 39 -4.06 -3.70 -4.25
N ALA A 40 -4.64 -4.70 -4.90
CA ALA A 40 -4.65 -4.83 -6.35
C ALA A 40 -6.03 -5.26 -6.84
N GLN A 41 -6.40 -4.84 -8.05
CA GLN A 41 -7.70 -5.18 -8.64
C GLN A 41 -7.65 -5.30 -10.15
N ARG A 42 -8.60 -6.04 -10.71
CA ARG A 42 -8.79 -6.20 -12.15
C ARG A 42 -10.27 -6.11 -12.49
N GLY A 43 -10.60 -5.33 -13.52
CA GLY A 43 -11.94 -5.26 -14.10
C GLY A 43 -13.06 -4.69 -13.21
N LEU A 44 -12.74 -4.23 -12.00
CA LEU A 44 -13.69 -3.55 -11.11
C LEU A 44 -13.90 -2.10 -11.55
N ASP A 45 -15.15 -1.63 -11.48
CA ASP A 45 -15.44 -0.21 -11.64
C ASP A 45 -14.87 0.65 -10.49
N GLU A 46 -14.71 1.94 -10.76
CA GLU A 46 -14.13 2.90 -9.80
C GLU A 46 -14.93 3.00 -8.49
N THR A 47 -16.26 2.85 -8.54
CA THR A 47 -17.10 2.91 -7.33
C THR A 47 -16.89 1.69 -6.45
N SER A 48 -16.76 0.51 -7.06
CA SER A 48 -16.51 -0.76 -6.38
C SER A 48 -15.10 -0.76 -5.80
N ARG A 49 -14.10 -0.20 -6.50
CA ARG A 49 -12.75 0.00 -5.97
C ARG A 49 -12.76 0.71 -4.62
N HIS A 50 -13.51 1.81 -4.52
CA HIS A 50 -13.57 2.61 -3.30
C HIS A 50 -14.49 2.03 -2.20
N ARG A 51 -15.44 1.16 -2.56
CA ARG A 51 -16.38 0.54 -1.62
C ARG A 51 -15.91 -0.82 -1.10
N LEU A 52 -14.98 -1.47 -1.80
CA LEU A 52 -14.54 -2.81 -1.48
C LEU A 52 -13.60 -2.80 -0.27
N GLU A 53 -14.21 -2.73 0.89
CA GLU A 53 -13.55 -2.87 2.18
C GLU A 53 -14.30 -3.92 2.99
N LEU A 54 -13.62 -5.01 3.35
CA LEU A 54 -14.24 -6.12 4.08
C LEU A 54 -13.89 -6.04 5.57
N PRO A 55 -14.86 -5.75 6.46
CA PRO A 55 -14.61 -5.68 7.89
C PRO A 55 -14.17 -7.04 8.44
N ARG A 56 -13.14 -7.08 9.27
CA ARG A 56 -12.61 -8.33 9.85
C ARG A 56 -13.67 -9.09 10.64
N GLN A 57 -14.59 -8.38 11.29
CA GLN A 57 -15.65 -9.00 12.11
C GLN A 57 -16.66 -9.79 11.26
N LYS A 58 -16.78 -9.46 9.97
CA LYS A 58 -17.65 -10.17 9.01
C LYS A 58 -16.93 -11.26 8.24
N LEU A 59 -15.61 -11.38 8.39
CA LEU A 59 -14.81 -12.28 7.56
C LEU A 59 -15.22 -13.75 7.72
N SER A 60 -15.49 -14.21 8.94
CA SER A 60 -15.91 -15.59 9.19
C SER A 60 -17.23 -15.92 8.47
N GLU A 61 -18.21 -15.01 8.52
CA GLU A 61 -19.48 -15.15 7.80
C GLU A 61 -19.26 -15.14 6.28
N LEU A 62 -18.45 -14.21 5.79
CA LEU A 62 -18.13 -14.10 4.36
C LEU A 62 -17.40 -15.35 3.86
N LEU A 63 -16.44 -15.91 4.59
CA LEU A 63 -15.74 -17.14 4.19
C LEU A 63 -16.65 -18.37 4.25
N GLN A 64 -17.62 -18.43 5.16
CA GLN A 64 -18.62 -19.51 5.16
C GLN A 64 -19.51 -19.47 3.93
N VAL A 65 -19.78 -18.29 3.36
CA VAL A 65 -20.64 -18.13 2.19
C VAL A 65 -19.86 -18.13 0.88
N LEU A 66 -18.74 -17.43 0.83
CA LEU A 66 -17.93 -17.20 -0.38
C LEU A 66 -16.71 -18.13 -0.48
N GLY A 67 -16.38 -18.87 0.56
CA GLY A 67 -15.21 -19.76 0.58
C GLY A 67 -15.32 -20.97 -0.34
N LEU A 68 -14.19 -21.63 -0.57
CA LEU A 68 -14.08 -22.84 -1.40
C LEU A 68 -14.90 -24.02 -0.88
N GLU A 69 -15.08 -24.11 0.44
CA GLU A 69 -15.85 -25.19 1.08
C GLU A 69 -17.33 -24.82 1.22
N SER A 70 -17.73 -23.64 0.75
CA SER A 70 -19.09 -23.16 0.90
C SER A 70 -20.04 -23.99 0.03
N SER A 71 -21.08 -24.53 0.67
CA SER A 71 -22.22 -25.14 -0.02
C SER A 71 -23.28 -24.12 -0.44
N ALA A 72 -23.02 -22.81 -0.27
CA ALA A 72 -23.98 -21.77 -0.66
C ALA A 72 -24.18 -21.76 -2.17
N ASP A 73 -25.42 -21.52 -2.60
CA ASP A 73 -25.70 -21.27 -4.01
C ASP A 73 -25.14 -19.92 -4.47
N ALA A 74 -25.08 -19.75 -5.79
CA ALA A 74 -24.53 -18.55 -6.42
C ALA A 74 -25.28 -17.26 -6.01
N GLU A 75 -26.60 -17.32 -5.84
CA GLU A 75 -27.42 -16.15 -5.47
C GLU A 75 -27.05 -15.65 -4.07
N ARG A 76 -26.89 -16.57 -3.11
CA ARG A 76 -26.45 -16.24 -1.75
C ARG A 76 -25.03 -15.71 -1.74
N LYS A 77 -24.14 -16.25 -2.57
CA LYS A 77 -22.76 -15.73 -2.74
C LYS A 77 -22.78 -14.28 -3.22
N VAL A 78 -23.51 -13.99 -4.30
CA VAL A 78 -23.63 -12.62 -4.84
C VAL A 78 -24.25 -11.67 -3.80
N THR A 79 -25.29 -12.11 -3.09
CA THR A 79 -25.95 -11.31 -2.05
C THR A 79 -25.00 -10.92 -0.92
N ALA A 80 -24.10 -11.84 -0.52
CA ALA A 80 -23.14 -11.58 0.55
C ALA A 80 -22.11 -10.51 0.19
N ILE A 81 -21.66 -10.46 -1.07
CA ILE A 81 -20.64 -9.50 -1.53
C ILE A 81 -21.23 -8.18 -2.05
N ALA A 82 -22.50 -8.17 -2.48
CA ALA A 82 -23.16 -7.00 -3.07
C ALA A 82 -23.04 -5.68 -2.25
N PRO A 83 -23.07 -5.68 -0.91
CA PRO A 83 -22.91 -4.44 -0.13
C PRO A 83 -21.58 -3.71 -0.36
N TYR A 84 -20.55 -4.43 -0.82
CA TYR A 84 -19.19 -3.93 -1.03
C TYR A 84 -18.90 -3.50 -2.47
N LEU A 85 -19.88 -3.64 -3.36
CA LEU A 85 -19.75 -3.37 -4.79
C LEU A 85 -20.74 -2.28 -5.23
N SER A 86 -20.51 -1.71 -6.42
CA SER A 86 -21.50 -0.85 -7.05
C SER A 86 -22.78 -1.63 -7.39
N ASN A 87 -23.90 -0.92 -7.51
CA ASN A 87 -25.18 -1.56 -7.89
C ASN A 87 -25.11 -2.17 -9.30
N LEU A 88 -24.38 -1.50 -10.21
CA LEU A 88 -24.17 -2.01 -11.56
C LEU A 88 -23.37 -3.31 -11.52
N GLU A 89 -22.24 -3.29 -10.79
CA GLU A 89 -21.33 -4.43 -10.66
C GLU A 89 -22.05 -5.62 -10.04
N SER A 90 -22.68 -5.43 -8.87
CA SER A 90 -23.42 -6.49 -8.17
C SER A 90 -24.56 -7.09 -9.00
N SER A 91 -25.25 -6.29 -9.83
CA SER A 91 -26.34 -6.80 -10.68
C SER A 91 -25.86 -7.68 -11.85
N MET A 92 -24.59 -7.57 -12.24
CA MET A 92 -24.00 -8.35 -13.34
C MET A 92 -23.27 -9.60 -12.85
N LEU A 93 -23.10 -9.76 -11.53
CA LEU A 93 -22.42 -10.92 -10.97
C LEU A 93 -23.27 -12.17 -11.06
N SER A 94 -22.63 -13.25 -11.49
CA SER A 94 -23.22 -14.59 -11.53
C SER A 94 -22.66 -15.52 -10.45
N SER A 95 -21.52 -15.17 -9.85
CA SER A 95 -20.88 -15.90 -8.76
C SER A 95 -19.86 -15.01 -8.06
N ALA A 96 -19.38 -15.44 -6.90
CA ALA A 96 -18.27 -14.83 -6.18
C ALA A 96 -17.53 -15.89 -5.37
N LEU A 97 -16.21 -15.79 -5.30
CA LEU A 97 -15.36 -16.66 -4.49
C LEU A 97 -14.40 -15.80 -3.68
N LEU A 98 -14.29 -16.07 -2.39
CA LEU A 98 -13.36 -15.42 -1.47
C LEU A 98 -12.41 -16.45 -0.89
N LEU A 99 -11.13 -16.13 -0.91
CA LEU A 99 -10.06 -17.00 -0.48
C LEU A 99 -9.25 -16.27 0.57
N ALA A 100 -8.78 -16.99 1.58
CA ALA A 100 -8.06 -16.41 2.70
C ALA A 100 -6.67 -17.01 2.84
N PHE A 101 -5.68 -16.14 3.07
CA PHE A 101 -4.27 -16.52 3.21
C PHE A 101 -3.65 -15.85 4.44
N PRO A 102 -3.16 -16.62 5.45
CA PRO A 102 -3.50 -18.03 5.72
C PRO A 102 -4.96 -18.17 6.18
N GLU A 103 -5.54 -19.36 6.13
CA GLU A 103 -6.97 -19.56 6.47
C GLU A 103 -7.33 -19.22 7.93
N SER A 104 -6.42 -19.44 8.89
CA SER A 104 -6.71 -19.31 10.32
C SER A 104 -6.63 -17.88 10.87
N ASP A 105 -5.72 -17.05 10.35
CA ASP A 105 -5.65 -15.60 10.64
C ASP A 105 -5.27 -14.86 9.36
N PRO A 106 -6.26 -14.61 8.48
CA PRO A 106 -5.99 -14.11 7.15
C PRO A 106 -5.27 -12.77 7.18
N GLN A 107 -4.18 -12.66 6.43
CA GLN A 107 -3.45 -11.41 6.16
C GLN A 107 -3.76 -10.88 4.77
N ALA A 108 -4.16 -11.76 3.86
CA ALA A 108 -4.65 -11.41 2.55
C ALA A 108 -5.93 -12.18 2.20
N LEU A 109 -6.74 -11.57 1.36
CA LEU A 109 -7.92 -12.17 0.75
C LEU A 109 -7.84 -12.05 -0.77
N PHE A 110 -8.16 -13.12 -1.47
CA PHE A 110 -8.28 -13.11 -2.93
C PHE A 110 -9.75 -13.25 -3.30
N LEU A 111 -10.31 -12.18 -3.87
CA LEU A 111 -11.69 -12.12 -4.31
C LEU A 111 -11.76 -12.34 -5.82
N VAL A 112 -12.50 -13.36 -6.24
CA VAL A 112 -12.81 -13.64 -7.64
C VAL A 112 -14.29 -13.41 -7.87
N LEU A 113 -14.63 -12.45 -8.71
CA LEU A 113 -16.01 -12.12 -9.07
C LEU A 113 -16.39 -12.64 -10.45
N GLU A 114 -15.42 -12.72 -11.36
CA GLU A 114 -15.64 -13.22 -12.71
C GLU A 114 -14.42 -13.99 -13.22
N SER A 115 -14.63 -15.28 -13.49
CA SER A 115 -13.65 -16.16 -14.12
C SER A 115 -14.38 -17.32 -14.80
N PRO A 116 -13.88 -17.83 -15.95
CA PRO A 116 -14.46 -19.00 -16.60
C PRO A 116 -14.40 -20.27 -15.72
N TYR A 117 -13.58 -20.29 -14.68
CA TYR A 117 -13.46 -21.42 -13.77
C TYR A 117 -14.49 -21.40 -12.63
N LEU A 118 -15.19 -20.29 -12.39
CA LEU A 118 -16.27 -20.24 -11.38
C LEU A 118 -17.52 -21.01 -11.81
N THR A 119 -17.76 -21.14 -13.11
CA THR A 119 -18.95 -21.84 -13.65
C THR A 119 -18.71 -23.34 -13.88
N GLY A 120 -17.44 -23.76 -14.02
CA GLY A 120 -17.02 -25.13 -14.32
C GLY A 120 -16.70 -26.01 -13.10
N GLY A 121 -16.90 -25.52 -11.88
CA GLY A 121 -16.65 -26.22 -10.63
C GLY A 121 -15.42 -25.67 -9.89
N GLU A 122 -15.64 -25.29 -8.63
CA GLU A 122 -14.69 -24.60 -7.74
C GLU A 122 -13.40 -25.41 -7.51
N THR A 123 -13.44 -26.73 -7.69
CA THR A 123 -12.29 -27.65 -7.55
C THR A 123 -11.09 -27.29 -8.43
N HIS A 124 -11.30 -26.74 -9.63
CA HIS A 124 -10.19 -26.30 -10.49
C HIS A 124 -9.51 -25.06 -9.93
N VAL A 125 -10.30 -24.16 -9.34
CA VAL A 125 -9.81 -22.96 -8.68
C VAL A 125 -9.02 -23.35 -7.42
N VAL A 126 -9.51 -24.31 -6.62
CA VAL A 126 -8.78 -24.89 -5.47
C VAL A 126 -7.39 -25.39 -5.89
N LEU A 127 -7.31 -26.23 -6.93
CA LEU A 127 -6.04 -26.84 -7.35
C LEU A 127 -5.03 -25.82 -7.86
N LEU A 128 -5.50 -24.82 -8.60
CA LEU A 128 -4.66 -23.73 -9.10
C LEU A 128 -4.19 -22.82 -7.96
N LEU A 129 -5.03 -22.59 -6.95
CA LEU A 129 -4.70 -21.78 -5.79
C LEU A 129 -3.78 -22.46 -4.81
N ALA A 130 -3.93 -23.77 -4.59
CA ALA A 130 -3.00 -24.56 -3.78
C ALA A 130 -1.56 -24.48 -4.34
N ALA A 131 -1.40 -24.31 -5.65
CA ALA A 131 -0.11 -24.14 -6.29
C ALA A 131 0.51 -22.73 -6.10
N VAL A 132 -0.29 -21.72 -5.75
CA VAL A 132 0.16 -20.33 -5.51
C VAL A 132 0.05 -19.89 -4.05
N GLY A 133 -0.58 -20.69 -3.19
CA GLY A 133 -0.76 -20.39 -1.77
C GLY A 133 0.55 -20.16 -1.02
N ASP A 134 1.53 -21.06 -1.17
CA ASP A 134 2.84 -20.90 -0.53
C ASP A 134 3.58 -19.64 -1.04
N PRO A 135 3.67 -19.38 -2.37
CA PRO A 135 4.20 -18.09 -2.86
C PRO A 135 3.47 -16.85 -2.36
N ILE A 136 2.14 -16.90 -2.23
CA ILE A 136 1.35 -15.81 -1.62
C ILE A 136 1.81 -15.59 -0.19
N LEU A 137 1.88 -16.66 0.62
CA LEU A 137 2.31 -16.57 2.00
C LEU A 137 3.76 -16.12 2.13
N ASP A 138 4.68 -16.58 1.29
CA ASP A 138 6.07 -16.13 1.28
C ASP A 138 6.18 -14.64 0.92
N ALA A 139 5.42 -14.15 -0.07
CA ALA A 139 5.39 -12.73 -0.41
C ALA A 139 4.79 -11.89 0.72
N LEU A 140 3.71 -12.38 1.35
CA LEU A 140 3.08 -11.74 2.49
C LEU A 140 3.95 -11.78 3.74
N ASP A 141 4.68 -12.86 4.03
CA ASP A 141 5.60 -12.96 5.15
C ASP A 141 6.82 -12.05 4.92
N ASN A 142 7.31 -11.96 3.68
CA ASN A 142 8.32 -10.97 3.34
C ASN A 142 7.81 -9.54 3.60
N GLN A 143 6.53 -9.25 3.35
CA GLN A 143 5.89 -7.96 3.64
C GLN A 143 5.55 -7.78 5.14
N ALA A 144 5.14 -8.84 5.84
CA ALA A 144 4.67 -8.83 7.22
C ALA A 144 5.84 -8.86 8.22
N VAL A 145 6.93 -9.60 7.95
CA VAL A 145 8.21 -9.46 8.68
C VAL A 145 8.77 -8.05 8.52
N ARG A 146 8.47 -7.41 7.39
CA ARG A 146 8.83 -6.03 7.06
C ARG A 146 7.95 -4.99 7.77
N HIS A 147 6.70 -5.32 8.11
CA HIS A 147 5.75 -4.46 8.85
C HIS A 147 5.79 -4.68 10.37
N LEU A 148 5.91 -5.92 10.85
CA LEU A 148 5.91 -6.32 12.28
C LEU A 148 7.20 -5.97 13.02
N ARG A 149 8.33 -5.74 12.32
CA ARG A 149 9.59 -5.35 12.97
C ARG A 149 9.59 -3.92 13.52
N THR A 150 8.54 -3.14 13.24
CA THR A 150 8.46 -1.74 13.66
C THR A 150 7.06 -1.43 14.17
N ASN A 151 6.80 -1.80 15.42
CA ASN A 151 5.82 -1.13 16.30
C ASN A 151 6.17 0.36 16.56
N SER A 152 7.05 0.97 15.77
CA SER A 152 7.22 2.41 15.76
C SER A 152 5.98 2.99 15.10
N ARG A 153 5.02 3.40 15.93
CA ARG A 153 4.01 4.36 15.55
C ARG A 153 4.74 5.58 14.99
N TYR A 154 4.98 5.61 13.68
CA TYR A 154 5.34 6.83 13.00
C TYR A 154 4.19 7.78 13.33
N ARG A 155 4.46 8.83 14.10
CA ARG A 155 3.45 9.85 14.34
C ARG A 155 3.24 10.50 12.98
N GLN A 156 2.18 10.12 12.28
CA GLN A 156 1.67 10.93 11.19
C GLN A 156 1.34 12.29 11.80
N LEU A 157 2.20 13.26 11.51
CA LEU A 157 2.00 14.62 11.96
C LEU A 157 1.06 15.28 10.97
N ASN A 158 0.03 15.94 11.49
CA ASN A 158 -0.61 16.96 10.68
C ASN A 158 0.38 18.12 10.46
N ARG A 159 0.11 18.95 9.45
CA ARG A 159 0.96 20.08 9.09
C ARG A 159 1.35 20.94 10.30
N SER A 160 0.38 21.30 11.14
CA SER A 160 0.63 22.14 12.33
C SER A 160 1.59 21.46 13.33
N SER A 161 1.41 20.17 13.58
CA SER A 161 2.25 19.41 14.52
C SER A 161 3.66 19.19 13.98
N PHE A 162 3.80 19.04 12.65
CA PHE A 162 5.09 18.94 11.97
C PHE A 162 5.87 20.24 12.10
N VAL A 163 5.25 21.37 11.75
CA VAL A 163 5.86 22.71 11.88
C VAL A 163 6.24 23.01 13.32
N GLN A 164 5.31 22.77 14.26
CA GLN A 164 5.55 23.04 15.68
C GLN A 164 6.75 22.25 16.22
N GLN A 165 6.86 20.95 15.90
CA GLN A 165 7.98 20.14 16.38
C GLN A 165 9.32 20.56 15.78
N ILE A 166 9.36 21.00 14.52
CA ILE A 166 10.58 21.56 13.92
C ILE A 166 11.01 22.82 14.67
N LEU A 167 10.07 23.73 14.94
CA LEU A 167 10.37 24.97 15.67
C LEU A 167 10.83 24.70 17.10
N GLU A 168 10.17 23.77 17.80
CA GLU A 168 10.57 23.33 19.15
C GLU A 168 11.99 22.76 19.12
N HIS A 169 12.31 21.90 18.15
CA HIS A 169 13.65 21.35 17.97
C HIS A 169 14.71 22.45 17.75
N ILE A 170 14.44 23.38 16.83
CA ILE A 170 15.35 24.51 16.56
C ILE A 170 15.53 25.38 17.82
N GLN A 171 14.46 25.61 18.58
CA GLN A 171 14.51 26.40 19.81
C GLN A 171 15.31 25.71 20.92
N GLU A 172 15.12 24.40 21.10
CA GLU A 172 15.77 23.62 22.16
C GLU A 172 17.24 23.34 21.86
N LYS A 173 17.57 23.04 20.60
CA LYS A 173 18.92 22.66 20.17
C LYS A 173 19.76 23.83 19.69
N GLY A 174 19.13 24.94 19.30
CA GLY A 174 19.81 26.08 18.69
C GLY A 174 20.43 25.76 17.32
N ALA A 175 20.01 24.65 16.69
CA ALA A 175 20.54 24.14 15.45
C ALA A 175 19.40 23.99 14.43
N GLY A 176 19.66 24.43 13.20
CA GLY A 176 18.75 24.29 12.08
C GLY A 176 18.69 22.85 11.55
N GLY A 177 18.33 22.72 10.29
CA GLY A 177 18.27 21.44 9.61
C GLY A 177 17.77 21.62 8.19
N HIS A 178 17.37 20.52 7.56
CA HIS A 178 16.84 20.53 6.23
C HIS A 178 15.44 19.96 6.19
N VAL A 179 14.57 20.58 5.40
CA VAL A 179 13.30 20.00 5.01
C VAL A 179 13.46 19.47 3.60
N ILE A 180 13.30 18.16 3.46
CA ILE A 180 13.39 17.45 2.20
C ILE A 180 11.97 17.11 1.77
N SER A 181 11.57 17.55 0.57
CA SER A 181 10.38 17.06 -0.10
C SER A 181 10.78 15.92 -1.03
N LEU A 182 10.16 14.76 -0.88
CA LEU A 182 10.32 13.62 -1.78
C LEU A 182 9.05 13.44 -2.60
N ASP A 183 9.17 13.62 -3.90
CA ASP A 183 8.12 13.30 -4.87
C ASP A 183 8.31 11.86 -5.38
N MET A 184 7.26 11.07 -5.18
CA MET A 184 7.20 9.64 -5.45
C MET A 184 6.40 9.30 -6.72
N GLN A 185 5.92 10.31 -7.44
CA GLN A 185 5.02 10.15 -8.57
C GLN A 185 5.65 9.33 -9.70
N SER A 186 6.95 9.51 -9.96
CA SER A 186 7.68 8.77 -10.99
C SER A 186 7.71 7.26 -10.75
N VAL A 187 7.93 6.84 -9.50
CA VAL A 187 7.92 5.42 -9.10
C VAL A 187 6.53 4.83 -9.28
N ILE A 188 5.51 5.53 -8.79
CA ILE A 188 4.13 5.06 -8.88
C ILE A 188 3.66 4.94 -10.32
N ASP A 189 4.00 5.91 -11.17
CA ASP A 189 3.67 5.85 -12.60
C ASP A 189 4.43 4.73 -13.31
N HIS A 190 5.66 4.42 -12.89
CA HIS A 190 6.39 3.27 -13.41
C HIS A 190 5.74 1.95 -12.99
N LEU A 191 5.41 1.80 -11.71
CA LEU A 191 4.75 0.62 -11.17
C LEU A 191 3.39 0.38 -11.83
N LEU A 192 2.59 1.43 -12.03
CA LEU A 192 1.29 1.32 -12.72
C LEU A 192 1.42 0.94 -14.21
N LYS A 193 2.53 1.31 -14.87
CA LYS A 193 2.78 0.88 -16.26
C LYS A 193 3.11 -0.61 -16.33
N GLN A 194 3.84 -1.14 -15.34
CA GLN A 194 4.18 -2.56 -15.27
C GLN A 194 3.02 -3.41 -14.72
N HIS A 195 2.24 -2.82 -13.81
CA HIS A 195 1.15 -3.47 -13.09
C HIS A 195 -0.09 -2.56 -13.05
N PRO A 196 -0.91 -2.55 -14.12
CA PRO A 196 -2.12 -1.74 -14.20
C PRO A 196 -3.15 -2.04 -13.09
N GLU A 197 -3.02 -3.19 -12.43
CA GLU A 197 -3.88 -3.62 -11.33
C GLU A 197 -3.58 -2.96 -9.98
N LEU A 198 -2.43 -2.30 -9.83
CA LEU A 198 -2.04 -1.66 -8.57
C LEU A 198 -3.02 -0.54 -8.19
N ASP A 199 -3.50 -0.55 -6.94
CA ASP A 199 -4.19 0.61 -6.41
C ASP A 199 -3.19 1.76 -6.17
N ARG A 200 -3.35 2.86 -6.91
CA ARG A 200 -2.45 4.02 -6.85
C ARG A 200 -2.29 4.57 -5.43
N PHE A 201 -3.39 4.69 -4.68
CA PHE A 201 -3.37 5.30 -3.36
C PHE A 201 -2.61 4.42 -2.38
N ARG A 202 -2.87 3.11 -2.40
CA ARG A 202 -2.14 2.14 -1.56
C ARG A 202 -0.67 2.01 -1.97
N GLY A 203 -0.36 2.05 -3.27
CA GLY A 203 1.02 2.09 -3.74
C GLY A 203 1.80 3.29 -3.18
N ILE A 204 1.18 4.47 -3.13
CA ILE A 204 1.78 5.67 -2.50
C ILE A 204 1.99 5.44 -1.00
N GLN A 205 0.99 4.93 -0.28
CA GLN A 205 1.09 4.67 1.16
C GLN A 205 2.17 3.64 1.52
N ASP A 206 2.30 2.58 0.73
CA ASP A 206 3.33 1.56 0.93
C ASP A 206 4.73 2.14 0.70
N LEU A 207 4.89 2.96 -0.34
CA LEU A 207 6.15 3.64 -0.61
C LEU A 207 6.49 4.65 0.49
N GLN A 208 5.50 5.41 0.97
CA GLN A 208 5.66 6.32 2.10
C GLN A 208 6.10 5.58 3.38
N THR A 209 5.49 4.41 3.63
CA THR A 209 5.81 3.54 4.77
C THR A 209 7.22 2.98 4.64
N LEU A 210 7.62 2.54 3.44
CA LEU A 210 8.97 2.08 3.15
C LEU A 210 10.01 3.17 3.43
N VAL A 211 9.79 4.39 2.91
CA VAL A 211 10.70 5.52 3.13
C VAL A 211 10.80 5.86 4.62
N SER A 212 9.66 5.93 5.31
CA SER A 212 9.62 6.17 6.76
C SER A 212 10.39 5.11 7.53
N ARG A 213 10.39 3.85 7.05
CA ARG A 213 11.18 2.75 7.61
C ARG A 213 12.68 2.91 7.41
N ILE A 214 13.10 3.33 6.22
CA ILE A 214 14.52 3.53 5.90
C ILE A 214 15.13 4.62 6.78
N ILE A 215 14.41 5.73 6.96
CA ILE A 215 14.89 6.85 7.77
C ILE A 215 14.76 6.57 9.28
N GLY A 216 13.74 5.82 9.70
CA GLY A 216 13.55 5.46 11.10
C GLY A 216 12.87 6.55 11.94
N ALA A 217 12.84 6.36 13.26
CA ALA A 217 12.04 7.18 14.17
C ALA A 217 12.67 8.54 14.56
N GLU A 218 13.94 8.76 14.21
CA GLU A 218 14.69 9.97 14.54
C GLU A 218 14.31 11.18 13.65
N PHE A 219 13.53 10.94 12.60
CA PHE A 219 13.13 11.97 11.63
C PHE A 219 11.68 12.37 11.83
N LEU A 220 11.38 13.66 11.70
CA LEU A 220 10.00 14.11 11.63
C LEU A 220 9.50 13.94 10.20
N VAL A 221 8.32 13.37 10.04
CA VAL A 221 7.74 13.03 8.74
C VAL A 221 6.33 13.59 8.63
N LEU A 222 6.05 14.29 7.54
CA LEU A 222 4.72 14.73 7.13
C LEU A 222 4.36 14.01 5.83
N GLN A 223 3.23 13.31 5.83
CA GLN A 223 2.74 12.59 4.64
C GLN A 223 1.80 13.49 3.82
N ALA A 224 2.04 13.62 2.51
CA ALA A 224 1.05 14.13 1.57
C ALA A 224 0.43 12.96 0.79
N PRO A 225 -0.87 12.68 0.98
CA PRO A 225 -1.54 11.57 0.32
C PRO A 225 -1.42 11.58 -1.21
N ALA A 226 -1.30 12.76 -1.84
CA ALA A 226 -1.32 12.91 -3.29
C ALA A 226 0.03 13.20 -3.95
N ARG A 227 1.10 13.47 -3.17
CA ARG A 227 2.37 13.99 -3.73
C ARG A 227 3.62 13.31 -3.19
N GLY A 228 3.65 12.93 -1.91
CA GLY A 228 4.81 12.25 -1.36
C GLY A 228 5.06 12.49 0.13
N LEU A 229 6.32 12.76 0.51
CA LEU A 229 6.74 12.94 1.91
C LEU A 229 7.53 14.22 2.09
N TRP A 230 7.33 14.87 3.23
CA TRP A 230 8.30 15.82 3.77
C TRP A 230 9.00 15.22 4.98
N ILE A 231 10.32 15.38 4.99
CA ILE A 231 11.19 14.86 6.03
C ILE A 231 11.99 16.02 6.59
N PHE A 232 11.94 16.22 7.90
CA PHE A 232 12.89 17.11 8.57
C PHE A 232 14.10 16.32 9.05
N VAL A 233 15.27 16.82 8.70
CA VAL A 233 16.58 16.28 9.01
C VAL A 233 17.33 17.32 9.83
N SER A 234 17.56 17.06 11.12
CA SER A 234 18.37 17.97 11.93
C SER A 234 19.82 17.94 11.45
N SER A 235 20.52 19.08 11.52
CA SER A 235 21.96 19.11 11.28
C SER A 235 22.77 18.24 12.26
N GLU A 236 22.19 17.82 13.38
CA GLU A 236 22.81 16.88 14.32
C GLU A 236 22.76 15.41 13.84
N THR A 237 21.83 15.04 12.95
CA THR A 237 21.58 13.62 12.60
C THR A 237 22.32 13.15 11.36
N THR A 238 22.46 13.97 10.33
CA THR A 238 23.26 13.65 9.14
C THR A 238 23.84 14.93 8.51
N GLU A 239 25.10 14.84 8.09
CA GLU A 239 25.77 15.91 7.35
C GLU A 239 25.57 15.78 5.83
N ASP A 240 25.17 14.60 5.35
CA ASP A 240 25.07 14.30 3.92
C ASP A 240 23.64 13.87 3.53
N ILE A 241 22.87 14.84 3.08
CA ILE A 241 21.49 14.66 2.62
C ILE A 241 21.45 13.91 1.29
N GLU A 242 22.42 14.16 0.41
CA GLU A 242 22.51 13.49 -0.88
C GLU A 242 22.74 11.99 -0.68
N LEU A 243 23.59 11.62 0.29
CA LEU A 243 23.80 10.22 0.65
C LEU A 243 22.52 9.57 1.22
N LEU A 244 21.77 10.29 2.07
CA LEU A 244 20.48 9.81 2.59
C LEU A 244 19.49 9.54 1.43
N ILE A 245 19.36 10.50 0.51
CA ILE A 245 18.45 10.40 -0.64
C ILE A 245 18.89 9.28 -1.60
N ALA A 246 20.19 9.14 -1.84
CA ALA A 246 20.76 8.06 -2.64
C ALA A 246 20.47 6.69 -1.99
N HIS A 247 20.61 6.58 -0.66
CA HIS A 247 20.28 5.36 0.07
C HIS A 247 18.80 5.00 -0.03
N ILE A 248 17.90 5.97 0.19
CA ILE A 248 16.45 5.76 0.04
C ILE A 248 16.12 5.31 -1.40
N SER A 249 16.69 5.99 -2.40
CA SER A 249 16.48 5.68 -3.82
C SER A 249 16.93 4.26 -4.17
N GLU A 250 18.08 3.81 -3.66
CA GLU A 250 18.60 2.47 -3.93
C GLU A 250 17.78 1.38 -3.25
N VAL A 251 17.29 1.63 -2.03
CA VAL A 251 16.39 0.69 -1.35
C VAL A 251 15.07 0.58 -2.11
N ILE A 252 14.45 1.68 -2.53
CA ILE A 252 13.23 1.65 -3.36
C ILE A 252 13.50 0.89 -4.66
N ARG A 253 14.62 1.17 -5.34
CA ARG A 253 15.00 0.47 -6.58
C ARG A 253 15.07 -1.04 -6.37
N THR A 254 15.74 -1.48 -5.32
CA THR A 254 15.91 -2.90 -5.00
C THR A 254 14.59 -3.55 -4.61
N GLU A 255 13.79 -2.86 -3.79
CA GLU A 255 12.52 -3.37 -3.24
C GLU A 255 11.48 -3.58 -4.35
N PHE A 256 11.42 -2.66 -5.30
CA PHE A 256 10.45 -2.66 -6.41
C PHE A 256 11.02 -3.18 -7.73
N GLY A 257 12.27 -3.64 -7.76
CA GLY A 257 12.91 -4.18 -8.97
C GLY A 257 13.02 -3.18 -10.12
N LEU A 258 13.20 -1.89 -9.81
CA LEU A 258 13.22 -0.82 -10.82
C LEU A 258 14.50 -0.86 -11.67
N GLU A 259 14.36 -0.57 -12.97
CA GLU A 259 15.50 -0.58 -13.91
C GLU A 259 16.59 0.43 -13.53
N PRO A 260 17.88 0.11 -13.72
CA PRO A 260 18.97 1.06 -13.53
C PRO A 260 18.79 2.31 -14.40
N GLY A 261 18.90 3.50 -13.79
CA GLY A 261 18.76 4.78 -14.51
C GLY A 261 17.35 5.39 -14.49
N LEU A 262 16.34 4.68 -13.98
CA LEU A 262 15.08 5.32 -13.61
C LEU A 262 15.35 6.32 -12.47
N GLU A 263 14.87 7.55 -12.63
CA GLU A 263 14.84 8.57 -11.59
C GLU A 263 13.79 8.17 -10.54
N VAL A 264 14.28 7.68 -9.41
CA VAL A 264 13.43 7.07 -8.37
C VAL A 264 12.77 8.14 -7.51
N LEU A 265 13.49 9.21 -7.17
CA LEU A 265 12.94 10.28 -6.33
C LEU A 265 13.34 11.63 -6.90
N ASN A 266 12.33 12.41 -7.28
CA ASN A 266 12.51 13.84 -7.40
C ASN A 266 12.54 14.41 -5.99
N HIS A 267 13.49 15.29 -5.69
CA HIS A 267 13.56 15.89 -4.38
C HIS A 267 13.87 17.37 -4.44
N THR A 268 13.40 18.09 -3.44
CA THR A 268 13.85 19.45 -3.13
C THR A 268 14.29 19.48 -1.67
N SER A 269 15.41 20.13 -1.39
CA SER A 269 15.93 20.31 -0.03
C SER A 269 16.02 21.80 0.26
N VAL A 270 15.47 22.22 1.40
CA VAL A 270 15.57 23.60 1.88
C VAL A 270 16.22 23.58 3.25
N GLU A 271 17.35 24.27 3.36
CA GLU A 271 18.02 24.51 4.63
C GLU A 271 17.23 25.53 5.45
N LEU A 272 16.89 25.15 6.67
CA LEU A 272 16.23 26.00 7.65
C LEU A 272 17.28 26.71 8.50
N GLU A 273 17.09 28.02 8.66
CA GLU A 273 17.93 28.81 9.55
C GLU A 273 17.71 28.43 11.03
N SER A 274 18.72 28.68 11.87
CA SER A 274 18.68 28.34 13.28
C SER A 274 17.79 29.26 14.13
N THR A 275 17.12 30.26 13.54
CA THR A 275 16.17 31.12 14.25
C THR A 275 14.73 30.71 13.93
N THR A 276 13.89 30.63 14.96
CA THR A 276 12.50 30.15 14.84
C THR A 276 11.65 31.03 13.92
N LEU A 277 11.86 32.35 13.91
CA LEU A 277 11.09 33.28 13.07
C LEU A 277 11.37 33.08 11.58
N GLN A 278 12.64 32.89 11.21
CA GLN A 278 13.04 32.65 9.81
C GLN A 278 12.60 31.26 9.37
N ALA A 279 12.83 30.24 10.21
CA ALA A 279 12.39 28.87 9.95
C ALA A 279 10.87 28.78 9.74
N GLN A 280 10.06 29.46 10.55
CA GLN A 280 8.60 29.50 10.37
C GLN A 280 8.21 30.08 9.00
N THR A 281 8.85 31.19 8.60
CA THR A 281 8.56 31.84 7.31
C THR A 281 8.93 30.92 6.13
N GLN A 282 10.07 30.22 6.23
CA GLN A 282 10.48 29.24 5.23
C GLN A 282 9.52 28.05 5.18
N LEU A 283 9.12 27.50 6.33
CA LEU A 283 8.18 26.39 6.44
C LEU A 283 6.81 26.73 5.85
N ASP A 284 6.29 27.93 6.12
CA ASP A 284 5.02 28.38 5.55
C ASP A 284 5.07 28.48 4.03
N SER A 285 6.21 28.91 3.46
CA SER A 285 6.44 28.95 2.02
C SER A 285 6.57 27.55 1.40
N ILE A 286 7.32 26.65 2.04
CA ILE A 286 7.54 25.28 1.54
C ILE A 286 6.22 24.49 1.58
N LEU A 287 5.45 24.69 2.65
CA LEU A 287 4.23 23.93 2.90
C LEU A 287 2.98 24.59 2.33
N ALA A 288 3.10 25.73 1.63
CA ALA A 288 1.97 26.43 1.00
C ALA A 288 1.22 25.55 -0.01
N ASP A 289 1.96 24.66 -0.69
CA ASP A 289 1.44 23.78 -1.73
C ASP A 289 0.93 22.41 -1.22
N VAL A 290 0.97 22.20 0.09
CA VAL A 290 0.40 21.01 0.74
C VAL A 290 -1.08 21.28 0.97
N GLN A 291 -1.91 20.78 0.05
CA GLN A 291 -3.35 20.72 0.24
C GLN A 291 -3.67 19.55 1.19
N ASP A 292 -4.42 19.84 2.25
CA ASP A 292 -4.99 18.83 3.17
C ASP A 292 -6.00 17.91 2.46
#